data_AF-A0A2M6X1A0-F1
#
_entry.id   AF-A0A2M6X1A0-F1
#
_cell.length_a   1.000
_cell.length_b   1.000
_cell.length_c   1.000
_cell.angle_alpha   90.00
_cell.angle_beta   90.00
_cell.angle_gamma   90.00
#
_symmetry.space_group_name_H-M   'P 1'
#
loop_
_entity.id
_entity.type
_entity.pdbx_description
1 polymer ?
#
loop_
_entity_poly.entity_id
_entity_poly.type
_entity_poly.pdbx_seq_one_letter_code
_entity_poly.pdbx_strand_id
1 'polypeptide(L)'
;MNTVKLTGLTKGQLDNLEVRPVNVEDYTEETINECFPEVKLLGSFTRDHGTIVREIDPIAFRLCCCDEKSNNVADKRWVEIDGDFYDVDAVVSALEDAGFDVDNDL
;
A
#
# COMPACT_ATOMS: atom_id res chain seq x y z
N MET A 1 -21.10 0.05 21.81
CA MET A 1 -20.00 -0.39 20.92
C MET A 1 -18.75 0.34 21.36
N ASN A 2 -17.60 -0.33 21.35
CA ASN A 2 -16.33 0.34 21.62
C ASN A 2 -15.88 0.99 20.31
N THR A 3 -15.83 2.32 20.29
CA THR A 3 -15.31 3.07 19.15
C THR A 3 -13.78 2.99 19.14
N VAL A 4 -13.21 2.63 18.00
CA VAL A 4 -11.76 2.47 17.80
C VAL A 4 -11.28 3.53 16.82
N LYS A 5 -10.18 4.20 17.18
CA LYS A 5 -9.51 5.18 16.33
C LYS A 5 -8.43 4.52 15.49
N LEU A 6 -8.32 4.87 14.22
CA LEU A 6 -7.32 4.30 13.32
C LEU A 6 -5.89 4.61 13.79
N THR A 7 -5.64 5.84 14.27
CA THR A 7 -4.31 6.22 14.80
C THR A 7 -3.95 5.53 16.12
N GLY A 8 -4.92 4.92 16.80
CA GLY A 8 -4.72 4.20 18.06
C GLY A 8 -4.52 2.69 17.92
N LEU A 9 -4.51 2.17 16.70
CA LEU A 9 -4.31 0.76 16.41
C LEU A 9 -2.84 0.37 16.59
N THR A 10 -2.63 -0.89 16.94
CA THR A 10 -1.31 -1.52 17.02
C THR A 10 -1.22 -2.64 16.00
N LYS A 11 0.00 -2.96 15.57
CA LYS A 11 0.24 -4.08 14.65
C LYS A 11 -0.37 -5.40 15.16
N GLY A 12 -0.25 -5.69 16.45
CA GLY A 12 -0.80 -6.90 17.05
C GLY A 12 -2.34 -6.98 16.99
N GLN A 13 -3.04 -5.84 16.99
CA GLN A 13 -4.50 -5.84 16.78
C GLN A 13 -4.85 -6.16 15.33
N LEU A 14 -4.11 -5.62 14.37
CA LEU A 14 -4.30 -5.90 12.94
C LEU A 14 -3.96 -7.34 12.57
N ASP A 15 -2.89 -7.90 13.16
CA ASP A 15 -2.53 -9.31 12.97
C ASP A 15 -3.65 -10.26 13.43
N ASN A 16 -4.34 -9.94 14.54
CA ASN A 16 -5.50 -10.71 15.02
C ASN A 16 -6.72 -10.61 14.10
N LEU A 17 -6.82 -9.53 13.32
CA LEU A 17 -7.86 -9.32 12.31
C LEU A 17 -7.42 -9.80 10.92
N GLU A 18 -6.26 -10.47 10.82
CA GLU A 18 -5.65 -10.94 9.58
C GLU A 18 -5.37 -9.84 8.55
N VAL A 19 -5.32 -8.58 8.98
CA VAL A 19 -4.99 -7.43 8.12
C VAL A 19 -3.49 -7.35 7.94
N ARG A 20 -3.04 -7.47 6.69
CA ARG A 20 -1.62 -7.46 6.34
C ARG A 20 -1.17 -6.07 5.89
N PRO A 21 0.10 -5.71 6.15
CA PRO A 21 0.65 -4.48 5.61
C PRO A 21 0.75 -4.55 4.09
N VAL A 22 0.64 -3.39 3.45
CA VAL A 22 0.82 -3.22 2.01
C VAL A 22 2.27 -3.49 1.65
N ASN A 23 2.49 -4.33 0.65
CA ASN A 23 3.80 -4.43 0.02
C ASN A 23 4.01 -3.22 -0.91
N VAL A 24 4.68 -2.20 -0.41
CA VAL A 24 4.88 -0.94 -1.15
C VAL A 24 5.62 -1.13 -2.47
N GLU A 25 6.58 -2.05 -2.54
CA GLU A 25 7.28 -2.30 -3.80
C GLU A 25 6.32 -2.86 -4.86
N ASP A 26 5.50 -3.85 -4.50
CA ASP A 26 4.53 -4.43 -5.44
C ASP A 26 3.46 -3.41 -5.84
N TYR A 27 2.95 -2.62 -4.90
CA TYR A 27 2.01 -1.53 -5.18
C TYR A 27 2.59 -0.48 -6.14
N THR A 28 3.85 -0.10 -5.92
CA THR A 28 4.56 0.87 -6.79
C THR A 28 4.74 0.31 -8.19
N GLU A 29 5.10 -0.97 -8.30
CA GLU A 29 5.24 -1.66 -9.58
C GLU A 29 3.92 -1.70 -10.36
N GLU A 30 2.82 -2.06 -9.69
CA GLU A 30 1.46 -2.03 -10.24
C GLU A 30 1.06 -0.63 -10.69
N THR A 31 1.30 0.40 -9.87
CA THR A 31 0.99 1.80 -10.20
C THR A 31 1.75 2.26 -11.45
N ILE A 32 3.03 1.90 -11.59
CA ILE A 32 3.82 2.21 -12.79
C ILE A 32 3.24 1.48 -14.01
N ASN A 33 2.86 0.20 -13.87
CA ASN A 33 2.28 -0.59 -14.95
C ASN A 33 0.92 -0.04 -15.43
N GLU A 34 0.11 0.53 -14.54
CA GLU A 34 -1.15 1.18 -14.91
C GLU A 34 -0.93 2.51 -15.65
N CYS A 35 0.12 3.24 -15.29
CA CYS A 35 0.42 4.56 -15.85
C CYS A 35 1.18 4.50 -17.17
N PHE A 36 1.94 3.43 -17.43
CA PHE A 36 2.82 3.31 -18.57
C PHE A 36 2.58 2.02 -19.35
N PRO A 37 2.61 2.06 -20.69
CA PRO A 37 2.47 0.85 -21.48
C PRO A 37 3.66 -0.09 -21.26
N GLU A 38 3.43 -1.39 -21.51
CA GLU A 38 4.47 -2.41 -21.57
C GLU A 38 5.64 -1.97 -22.48
N VAL A 39 6.85 -2.31 -22.04
CA VAL A 39 8.08 -2.03 -22.78
C VAL A 39 8.28 -3.11 -23.84
N LYS A 40 8.35 -2.70 -25.11
CA LYS A 40 8.74 -3.60 -26.20
C LYS A 40 10.24 -3.88 -26.17
N LEU A 41 10.59 -5.15 -26.05
CA LEU A 41 11.95 -5.66 -26.21
C LEU A 41 12.18 -6.08 -27.68
N LEU A 42 13.36 -6.65 -27.95
CA LEU A 42 13.71 -7.12 -29.31
C LEU A 42 12.66 -8.10 -29.85
N GLY A 43 12.12 -7.80 -31.03
CA GLY A 43 11.11 -8.64 -31.68
C GLY A 43 9.70 -8.44 -31.10
N SER A 44 9.05 -9.55 -30.72
CA SER A 44 7.67 -9.56 -30.19
C SER A 44 7.59 -9.72 -28.67
N PHE A 45 8.72 -9.65 -27.97
CA PHE A 45 8.74 -9.77 -26.51
C PHE A 45 8.36 -8.45 -25.86
N THR A 46 7.47 -8.49 -24.87
CA THR A 46 7.12 -7.35 -24.02
C THR A 46 7.40 -7.67 -22.56
N ARG A 47 7.57 -6.61 -21.77
CA ARG A 47 7.71 -6.67 -20.32
C ARG A 47 6.97 -5.51 -19.67
N ASP A 48 6.51 -5.77 -18.46
CA ASP A 48 5.86 -4.77 -17.61
C ASP A 48 6.84 -3.64 -17.28
N HIS A 49 6.33 -2.40 -17.34
CA HIS A 49 7.16 -1.22 -17.23
C HIS A 49 7.77 -1.08 -15.83
N GLY A 50 6.96 -1.33 -14.80
CA GLY A 50 7.37 -1.35 -13.40
C GLY A 50 8.49 -2.36 -13.14
N THR A 51 8.38 -3.58 -13.67
CA THR A 51 9.44 -4.59 -13.57
C THR A 51 10.76 -4.08 -14.18
N ILE A 52 10.69 -3.45 -15.35
CA ILE A 52 11.88 -2.87 -16.01
C ILE A 52 12.50 -1.77 -15.16
N VAL A 53 11.69 -0.86 -14.60
CA VAL A 53 12.19 0.22 -13.73
C VAL A 53 12.84 -0.35 -12.47
N ARG A 54 12.21 -1.34 -11.83
CA ARG A 54 12.71 -2.02 -10.63
C ARG A 54 14.05 -2.69 -10.86
N GLU A 55 14.24 -3.34 -12.01
CA GLU A 55 15.46 -4.07 -12.34
C GLU A 55 16.59 -3.15 -12.86
N ILE A 56 16.28 -2.15 -13.70
CA ILE A 56 17.28 -1.30 -14.36
C ILE A 56 17.73 -0.15 -13.45
N ASP A 57 16.80 0.50 -12.75
CA ASP A 57 17.09 1.61 -11.83
C ASP A 57 16.42 1.39 -10.46
N PRO A 58 16.97 0.46 -9.64
CA PRO A 58 16.42 0.16 -8.33
C PRO A 58 16.48 1.34 -7.36
N ILE A 59 17.33 2.35 -7.61
CA ILE A 59 17.40 3.56 -6.77
C ILE A 59 16.20 4.45 -7.09
N ALA A 60 15.94 4.75 -8.37
CA ALA A 60 14.76 5.50 -8.77
C ALA A 60 13.47 4.80 -8.32
N PHE A 61 13.38 3.48 -8.48
CA PHE A 61 12.22 2.71 -8.02
C PHE A 61 11.98 2.85 -6.51
N ARG A 62 13.03 2.82 -5.69
CA ARG A 62 12.91 3.04 -4.24
C ARG A 62 12.49 4.46 -3.89
N LEU A 63 12.91 5.46 -4.66
CA LEU A 63 12.40 6.82 -4.48
C LEU A 63 10.91 6.90 -4.79
N CYS A 64 10.45 6.24 -5.87
CA CYS A 64 9.02 6.12 -6.15
C CYS A 64 8.26 5.43 -4.99
N CYS A 65 8.82 4.37 -4.39
CA CYS A 65 8.21 3.73 -3.22
C CYS A 65 8.06 4.71 -2.02
N CYS A 66 9.04 5.58 -1.80
CA CYS A 66 8.96 6.61 -0.76
C CYS A 66 7.88 7.66 -1.06
N ASP A 67 7.75 8.05 -2.33
CA ASP A 67 6.70 8.95 -2.78
C ASP A 67 5.32 8.30 -2.63
N GLU A 68 5.16 7.03 -3.01
CA GLU A 68 3.91 6.29 -2.82
C GLU A 68 3.51 6.23 -1.35
N LYS A 69 4.42 5.89 -0.43
CA LYS A 69 4.14 5.93 1.02
C LYS A 69 3.63 7.31 1.45
N SER A 70 4.37 8.35 1.08
CA SER A 70 4.09 9.72 1.53
C SER A 70 2.75 10.22 0.97
N ASN A 71 2.49 9.96 -0.31
CA ASN A 71 1.28 10.36 -1.00
C ASN A 71 0.06 9.60 -0.47
N ASN A 72 0.14 8.27 -0.33
CA ASN A 72 -0.99 7.47 0.16
C ASN A 72 -1.35 7.79 1.61
N VAL A 73 -0.37 8.11 2.47
CA VAL A 73 -0.64 8.60 3.83
C VAL A 73 -1.24 10.00 3.80
N ALA A 74 -0.71 10.92 2.99
CA ALA A 74 -1.26 12.29 2.87
C ALA A 74 -2.70 12.30 2.32
N ASP A 75 -3.01 11.38 1.40
CA ASP A 75 -4.33 11.18 0.83
C ASP A 75 -5.28 10.38 1.73
N LYS A 76 -4.82 9.96 2.93
CA LYS A 76 -5.58 9.13 3.88
C LYS A 76 -6.03 7.78 3.32
N ARG A 77 -5.35 7.29 2.28
CA ARG A 77 -5.54 5.94 1.73
C ARG A 77 -4.83 4.90 2.57
N TRP A 78 -3.67 5.24 3.11
CA TRP A 78 -2.91 4.38 4.01
C TRP A 78 -2.77 5.00 5.41
N VAL A 79 -2.64 4.13 6.41
CA VAL A 79 -2.24 4.48 7.77
C VAL A 79 -0.91 3.81 8.10
N GLU A 80 0.02 4.58 8.68
CA GLU A 80 1.29 4.05 9.18
C GLU A 80 1.13 3.60 10.64
N ILE A 81 1.39 2.32 10.92
CA ILE A 81 1.29 1.71 12.25
C ILE A 81 2.57 0.91 12.49
N ASP A 82 3.30 1.29 13.54
CA ASP A 82 4.56 0.65 13.94
C ASP A 82 5.61 0.56 12.80
N GLY A 83 5.59 1.50 11.86
CA GLY A 83 6.50 1.58 10.70
C GLY A 83 6.06 0.79 9.46
N ASP A 84 4.94 0.07 9.55
CA ASP A 84 4.30 -0.61 8.42
C ASP A 84 3.09 0.20 7.91
N PHE A 85 2.77 0.05 6.63
CA PHE A 85 1.68 0.77 5.97
C PHE A 85 0.50 -0.16 5.74
N TYR A 86 -0.70 0.27 6.09
CA TYR A 86 -1.93 -0.51 5.93
C TYR A 86 -2.95 0.28 5.11
N ASP A 87 -3.66 -0.42 4.24
CA ASP A 87 -4.78 0.15 3.50
C ASP A 87 -5.95 0.46 4.45
N VAL A 88 -6.43 1.70 4.43
CA VAL A 88 -7.46 2.17 5.36
C VAL A 88 -8.78 1.43 5.15
N ASP A 89 -9.19 1.19 3.90
CA ASP A 89 -10.44 0.50 3.61
C ASP A 89 -10.39 -0.96 4.07
N ALA A 90 -9.26 -1.63 3.92
CA ALA A 90 -9.04 -2.97 4.44
C ALA A 90 -9.10 -3.02 5.97
N VAL A 91 -8.47 -2.05 6.65
CA VAL A 91 -8.49 -1.96 8.12
C VAL A 91 -9.91 -1.69 8.62
N VAL A 92 -10.62 -0.73 8.03
CA VAL A 92 -12.00 -0.36 8.40
C VAL A 92 -12.92 -1.57 8.22
N SER A 93 -12.86 -2.22 7.06
CA SER A 93 -13.68 -3.39 6.76
C SER A 93 -13.48 -4.51 7.77
N ALA A 94 -12.21 -4.82 8.12
CA ALA A 94 -11.90 -5.88 9.09
C ALA A 94 -12.38 -5.53 10.52
N LEU A 95 -12.34 -4.26 10.91
CA LEU A 95 -12.84 -3.80 12.21
C LEU A 95 -14.38 -3.86 12.28
N GLU A 96 -15.06 -3.43 11.21
CA GLU A 96 -16.51 -3.51 11.10
C GLU A 96 -17.00 -4.96 11.13
N ASP A 97 -16.33 -5.86 10.40
CA ASP A 97 -16.63 -7.30 10.41
C ASP A 97 -16.44 -7.93 11.79
N ALA A 98 -15.48 -7.42 12.58
CA ALA A 98 -15.27 -7.82 13.97
C ALA A 98 -16.23 -7.13 14.97
N GLY A 99 -17.14 -6.27 14.49
CA GLY A 99 -18.18 -5.61 15.28
C GLY A 99 -17.72 -4.36 16.03
N PHE A 100 -16.61 -3.75 15.62
CA PHE A 100 -16.16 -2.46 16.14
C PHE A 100 -16.84 -1.30 15.40
N ASP A 101 -16.97 -0.19 16.11
CA ASP A 101 -17.36 1.09 15.52
C ASP A 101 -16.07 1.87 15.22
N VAL A 102 -15.89 2.35 14.00
CA VAL A 102 -14.61 2.94 13.56
C VAL A 102 -14.71 4.46 13.47
N ASP A 103 -13.85 5.15 14.22
CA ASP A 103 -13.63 6.59 14.11
C ASP A 103 -12.39 6.82 13.23
N ASN A 104 -12.62 7.18 11.96
CA ASN A 104 -11.55 7.52 11.03
C ASN A 104 -11.03 8.94 11.34
N ASP A 105 -9.98 8.99 12.16
CA ASP A 105 -9.37 10.22 12.66
C ASP A 105 -8.14 10.68 11.86
N LEU A 106 -7.96 10.14 10.64
CA LEU A 106 -6.93 10.54 9.68
C LEU A 106 -7.28 11.84 8.98
#